data_AF-A0A0U1TYL0-F1
#
_entry.id   AF-A0A0U1TYL0-F1
#
_cell.length_a   1.000
_cell.length_b   1.000
_cell.length_c   1.000
_cell.angle_alpha   90.00
_cell.angle_beta   90.00
_cell.angle_gamma   90.00
#
_symmetry.space_group_name_H-M   'P 1'
#
loop_
_entity.id
_entity.type
_entity.pdbx_description
1 polymer ?
#
loop_
_entity_poly.entity_id
_entity_poly.type
_entity_poly.pdbx_seq_one_letter_code
_entity_poly.pdbx_strand_id
1 'polypeptide(L)'
;KFLRCHYETLKDVHKKIQDPPTKRFCADIISILAMTMSEERECLVYRLLGSREEIGSWGHEYVRHLAGEIALEWPNIQKEPEKKIDVINLAKQIVPYHMAHNAEAEACDLLMEIEMLEMLDQYVDKDAFPRVALYLTSCVPYVPEPENSNLLKAALKLFRRFKKYPEALRLAMQLNDMNLIKEIFYECEDRSIRKQMSFMMSRQQVHFLLNEDTDEQEELNEILSNTHLNAHFLTLGRELD
;
A
#
# COMPACT_ATOMS: atom_id res chain seq x y z
N LYS A 1 -7.56 21.72 26.24
CA LYS A 1 -8.65 22.55 26.85
C LYS A 1 -8.13 23.91 27.31
N PHE A 2 -7.12 24.01 28.18
CA PHE A 2 -6.60 25.29 28.68
C PHE A 2 -5.91 26.16 27.61
N LEU A 3 -5.19 25.53 26.67
CA LEU A 3 -4.48 26.26 25.61
C LEU A 3 -5.39 26.71 24.44
N ARG A 4 -6.66 26.28 24.41
CA ARG A 4 -7.59 26.61 23.31
C ARG A 4 -7.77 28.12 23.15
N CYS A 5 -7.94 28.84 24.25
CA CYS A 5 -8.14 30.29 24.25
C CYS A 5 -6.90 31.08 23.80
N HIS A 6 -5.73 30.43 23.74
CA HIS A 6 -4.45 31.06 23.44
C HIS A 6 -3.92 30.70 22.06
N TYR A 7 -4.64 29.89 21.28
CA TYR A 7 -4.16 29.40 19.98
C TYR A 7 -3.83 30.56 19.01
N GLU A 8 -4.74 31.52 18.85
CA GLU A 8 -4.50 32.70 18.03
C GLU A 8 -3.37 33.59 18.58
N THR A 9 -3.29 33.70 19.91
CA THR A 9 -2.21 34.46 20.57
C THR A 9 -0.85 33.83 20.30
N LEU A 10 -0.76 32.49 20.26
CA LEU A 10 0.47 31.76 19.95
C LEU A 10 0.89 31.96 18.50
N LYS A 11 -0.05 32.02 17.55
CA LYS A 11 0.26 32.37 16.14
C LYS A 11 0.84 33.78 16.02
N ASP A 12 0.25 34.73 16.73
CA ASP A 12 0.74 36.12 16.74
C ASP A 12 2.13 36.24 17.39
N VAL A 13 2.38 35.46 18.44
CA VAL A 13 3.71 35.37 19.05
C VAL A 13 4.71 34.74 18.08
N HIS A 14 4.36 33.63 17.42
CA HIS A 14 5.21 32.98 16.42
C HIS A 14 5.67 33.92 15.30
N LYS A 15 4.78 34.82 14.84
CA LYS A 15 5.13 35.86 13.85
C LYS A 15 6.17 36.85 14.37
N LYS A 16 6.17 37.14 15.67
CA LYS A 16 7.04 38.13 16.33
C LYS A 16 8.39 37.56 16.80
N ILE A 17 8.50 36.24 16.99
CA ILE A 17 9.77 35.61 17.40
C ILE A 17 10.83 35.83 16.31
N GLN A 18 11.97 36.41 16.71
CA GLN A 18 13.12 36.60 15.82
C GLN A 18 14.13 35.46 15.92
N ASP A 19 14.24 34.83 17.10
CA ASP A 19 15.16 33.72 17.32
C ASP A 19 14.73 32.48 16.51
N PRO A 20 15.54 32.01 15.53
CA PRO A 20 15.16 30.91 14.65
C PRO A 20 14.83 29.57 15.34
N PRO A 21 15.62 29.06 16.30
CA PRO A 21 15.30 27.78 16.94
C PRO A 21 14.03 27.88 17.79
N THR A 22 13.85 28.98 18.55
CA THR A 22 12.61 29.19 19.32
C THR A 22 11.40 29.30 18.41
N LYS A 23 11.55 29.96 17.25
CA LYS A 23 10.46 30.08 16.26
C LYS A 23 10.03 28.73 15.72
N ARG A 24 10.99 27.88 15.34
CA ARG A 24 10.73 26.52 14.84
C ARG A 24 10.04 25.65 15.89
N PHE A 25 10.52 25.66 17.12
CA PHE A 25 9.88 24.89 18.21
C PHE A 25 8.47 25.40 18.52
N CYS A 26 8.27 26.72 18.47
CA CYS A 26 6.93 27.30 18.61
C CYS A 26 5.99 26.83 17.48
N ALA A 27 6.49 26.68 16.24
CA ALA A 27 5.73 26.12 15.14
C ALA A 27 5.32 24.66 15.40
N ASP A 28 6.20 23.81 15.94
CA ASP A 28 5.83 22.42 16.30
C ASP A 28 4.70 22.39 17.34
N ILE A 29 4.75 23.26 18.37
CA ILE A 29 3.67 23.37 19.36
C ILE A 29 2.35 23.80 18.70
N ILE A 30 2.39 24.79 17.80
CA ILE A 30 1.20 25.25 17.08
C ILE A 30 0.65 24.12 16.20
N SER A 31 1.51 23.36 15.52
CA SER A 31 1.13 22.21 14.69
C SER A 31 0.32 21.18 15.48
N ILE A 32 0.75 20.82 16.69
CA ILE A 32 0.06 19.85 17.53
C ILE A 32 -1.27 20.40 18.05
N LEU A 33 -1.27 21.67 18.48
CA LEU A 33 -2.50 22.32 18.93
C LEU A 33 -3.53 22.42 17.81
N ALA A 34 -3.09 22.61 16.57
CA ALA A 34 -3.95 22.71 15.39
C ALA A 34 -4.86 21.49 15.23
N MET A 35 -4.39 20.28 15.59
CA MET A 35 -5.16 19.02 15.50
C MET A 35 -6.55 19.07 16.16
N THR A 36 -6.69 19.89 17.20
CA THR A 36 -7.93 19.94 18.00
C THR A 36 -8.58 21.31 18.00
N MET A 37 -7.89 22.33 17.45
CA MET A 37 -8.25 23.72 17.63
C MET A 37 -8.47 24.46 16.32
N SER A 38 -7.84 24.03 15.23
CA SER A 38 -8.01 24.68 13.94
C SER A 38 -9.18 24.07 13.18
N GLU A 39 -10.01 24.92 12.59
CA GLU A 39 -10.96 24.53 11.55
C GLU A 39 -10.28 24.48 10.17
N GLU A 40 -9.09 25.09 10.06
CA GLU A 40 -8.26 25.13 8.87
C GLU A 40 -7.12 24.09 8.99
N ARG A 41 -6.61 23.61 7.85
CA ARG A 41 -5.60 22.55 7.76
C ARG A 41 -4.19 23.10 8.06
N GLU A 42 -4.02 23.60 9.28
CA GLU A 42 -2.84 24.33 9.72
C GLU A 42 -1.76 23.42 10.31
N CYS A 43 -2.08 22.18 10.70
CA CYS A 43 -1.11 21.28 11.32
C CYS A 43 0.08 21.02 10.38
N LEU A 44 -0.19 20.71 9.11
CA LEU A 44 0.83 20.48 8.08
C LEU A 44 1.68 21.73 7.83
N VAL A 45 1.05 22.91 7.75
CA VAL A 45 1.76 24.17 7.49
C VAL A 45 2.79 24.45 8.58
N TYR A 46 2.39 24.36 9.85
CA TYR A 46 3.30 24.60 10.96
C TYR A 46 4.32 23.47 11.14
N ARG A 47 3.99 22.23 10.77
CA ARG A 47 4.96 21.13 10.76
C ARG A 47 6.08 21.37 9.75
N LEU A 48 5.76 21.89 8.56
CA LEU A 48 6.77 22.23 7.56
C LEU A 48 7.69 23.37 7.99
N LEU A 49 7.19 24.29 8.84
CA LEU A 49 7.94 25.41 9.43
C LEU A 49 8.73 25.02 10.69
N GLY A 50 8.43 23.85 11.27
CA GLY A 50 8.93 23.39 12.56
C GLY A 50 10.41 22.98 12.59
N SER A 51 10.81 22.42 13.72
CA SER A 51 12.19 22.01 13.98
C SER A 51 12.60 20.70 13.28
N ARG A 52 11.64 20.02 12.61
CA ARG A 52 11.82 18.70 11.97
C ARG A 52 12.32 17.63 12.95
N GLU A 53 11.92 17.73 14.23
CA GLU A 53 12.07 16.63 15.20
C GLU A 53 11.51 15.31 14.66
N GLU A 54 11.93 14.19 15.24
CA GLU A 54 11.40 12.87 14.86
C GLU A 54 9.87 12.86 14.84
N ILE A 55 9.30 12.25 13.79
CA ILE A 55 7.85 12.30 13.51
C ILE A 55 7.02 11.75 14.67
N GLY A 56 7.55 10.76 15.39
CA GLY A 56 6.89 10.09 16.50
C GLY A 56 6.98 10.81 17.86
N SER A 57 7.78 11.88 17.98
CA SER A 57 8.03 12.55 19.27
C SER A 57 6.75 13.06 19.96
N TRP A 58 5.74 13.40 19.16
CA TRP A 58 4.46 13.94 19.63
C TRP A 58 3.35 12.90 19.73
N GLY A 59 3.68 11.63 19.50
CA GLY A 59 2.78 10.48 19.64
C GLY A 59 2.03 10.11 18.36
N HIS A 60 1.46 8.91 18.37
CA HIS A 60 0.85 8.30 17.19
C HIS A 60 -0.34 9.09 16.63
N GLU A 61 -1.18 9.67 17.50
CA GLU A 61 -2.35 10.45 17.08
C GLU A 61 -1.97 11.70 16.28
N TYR A 62 -0.86 12.34 16.64
CA TYR A 62 -0.31 13.46 15.86
C TYR A 62 0.07 13.02 14.46
N VAL A 63 0.78 11.88 14.34
CA VAL A 63 1.20 11.35 13.04
C VAL A 63 0.00 10.95 12.19
N ARG A 64 -1.02 10.32 12.80
CA ARG A 64 -2.28 9.97 12.14
C ARG A 64 -3.00 11.20 11.59
N HIS A 65 -3.16 12.24 12.40
CA HIS A 65 -3.80 13.49 11.99
C HIS A 65 -3.02 14.19 10.87
N LEU A 66 -1.69 14.24 11.00
CA LEU A 66 -0.81 14.83 10.00
C LEU A 66 -0.89 14.08 8.66
N ALA A 67 -0.92 12.74 8.68
CA ALA A 67 -1.12 11.94 7.47
C ALA A 67 -2.47 12.25 6.79
N GLY A 68 -3.55 12.38 7.58
CA GLY A 68 -4.86 12.78 7.07
C GLY A 68 -4.86 14.17 6.43
N GLU A 69 -4.21 15.16 7.05
CA GLU A 69 -4.07 16.49 6.44
C GLU A 69 -3.25 16.46 5.14
N ILE A 70 -2.18 15.67 5.10
CA ILE A 70 -1.37 15.50 3.87
C ILE A 70 -2.22 14.96 2.73
N ALA A 71 -3.01 13.91 2.98
CA ALA A 71 -3.92 13.35 1.99
C ALA A 71 -4.91 14.41 1.47
N LEU A 72 -5.54 15.14 2.37
CA LEU A 72 -6.54 16.16 2.05
C LEU A 72 -5.97 17.38 1.30
N GLU A 73 -4.72 17.77 1.57
CA GLU A 73 -4.03 18.90 0.90
C GLU A 73 -3.29 18.48 -0.37
N TRP A 74 -3.12 17.19 -0.62
CA TRP A 74 -2.34 16.68 -1.76
C TRP A 74 -2.75 17.31 -3.11
N PRO A 75 -4.05 17.45 -3.46
CA PRO A 75 -4.46 18.06 -4.73
C PRO A 75 -4.02 19.53 -4.89
N ASN A 76 -3.85 20.26 -3.78
CA ASN A 76 -3.33 21.63 -3.79
C ASN A 76 -1.81 21.63 -3.89
N ILE A 77 -1.14 20.78 -3.08
CA ILE A 77 0.31 20.64 -3.04
C ILE A 77 0.89 20.19 -4.39
N GLN A 78 0.16 19.37 -5.16
CA GLN A 78 0.57 18.96 -6.50
C GLN A 78 0.87 20.15 -7.44
N LYS A 79 0.24 21.31 -7.22
CA LYS A 79 0.44 22.52 -8.01
C LYS A 79 1.68 23.32 -7.58
N GLU A 80 2.24 23.02 -6.42
CA GLU A 80 3.38 23.73 -5.82
C GLU A 80 4.60 22.78 -5.68
N PRO A 81 5.58 22.82 -6.60
CA PRO A 81 6.65 21.83 -6.67
C PRO A 81 7.55 21.83 -5.42
N GLU A 82 7.78 22.99 -4.80
CA GLU A 82 8.60 23.10 -3.59
C GLU A 82 7.97 22.36 -2.40
N LYS A 83 6.68 22.64 -2.13
CA LYS A 83 5.93 21.96 -1.07
C LYS A 83 5.77 20.47 -1.32
N LYS A 84 5.61 20.07 -2.59
CA LYS A 84 5.51 18.66 -2.97
C LYS A 84 6.72 17.86 -2.48
N ILE A 85 7.93 18.37 -2.65
CA ILE A 85 9.16 17.69 -2.22
C ILE A 85 9.18 17.52 -0.69
N ASP A 86 8.84 18.57 0.05
CA ASP A 86 8.81 18.51 1.51
C ASP A 86 7.78 17.51 2.03
N VAL A 87 6.58 17.47 1.42
CA VAL A 87 5.51 16.54 1.81
C VAL A 87 5.87 15.09 1.46
N ILE A 88 6.51 14.84 0.33
CA ILE A 88 7.05 13.51 -0.01
C ILE A 88 8.09 13.07 1.02
N ASN A 89 8.99 13.97 1.43
CA ASN A 89 9.99 13.68 2.46
C ASN A 89 9.35 13.41 3.82
N LEU A 90 8.24 14.07 4.13
CA LEU A 90 7.45 13.83 5.33
C LEU A 90 6.75 12.46 5.27
N ALA A 91 6.14 12.11 4.14
CA ALA A 91 5.53 10.79 3.92
C ALA A 91 6.56 9.65 4.06
N LYS A 92 7.81 9.85 3.59
CA LYS A 92 8.93 8.91 3.80
C LYS A 92 9.30 8.70 5.26
N GLN A 93 8.96 9.62 6.16
CA GLN A 93 9.15 9.44 7.61
C GLN A 93 7.92 8.83 8.27
N ILE A 94 6.72 9.20 7.83
CA ILE A 94 5.45 8.71 8.37
C ILE A 94 5.25 7.23 8.07
N VAL A 95 5.48 6.79 6.83
CA VAL A 95 5.21 5.41 6.40
C VAL A 95 5.99 4.37 7.24
N PRO A 96 7.32 4.48 7.42
CA PRO A 96 8.06 3.56 8.28
C PRO A 96 7.56 3.58 9.73
N TYR A 97 7.22 4.77 10.24
CA TYR A 97 6.70 4.92 11.60
C TYR A 97 5.38 4.18 11.77
N HIS A 98 4.44 4.34 10.84
CA HIS A 98 3.16 3.61 10.85
C HIS A 98 3.37 2.09 10.76
N MET A 99 4.24 1.62 9.85
CA MET A 99 4.54 0.19 9.72
C MET A 99 5.12 -0.39 11.03
N ALA A 100 6.03 0.32 11.70
CA ALA A 100 6.61 -0.11 12.96
C ALA A 100 5.61 -0.12 14.14
N HIS A 101 4.52 0.64 14.05
CA HIS A 101 3.50 0.77 15.10
C HIS A 101 2.21 -0.02 14.80
N ASN A 102 2.24 -0.98 13.87
CA ASN A 102 1.07 -1.78 13.44
C ASN A 102 -0.08 -0.92 12.90
N ALA A 103 0.25 0.19 12.23
CA ALA A 103 -0.68 1.08 11.55
C ALA A 103 -0.53 0.94 10.02
N GLU A 104 -0.46 -0.30 9.54
CA GLU A 104 -0.19 -0.58 8.13
C GLU A 104 -1.30 -0.07 7.20
N ALA A 105 -2.55 -0.10 7.66
CA ALA A 105 -3.69 0.44 6.92
C ALA A 105 -3.52 1.95 6.70
N GLU A 106 -3.19 2.70 7.76
CA GLU A 106 -2.96 4.14 7.68
C GLU A 106 -1.75 4.49 6.80
N ALA A 107 -0.71 3.65 6.79
CA ALA A 107 0.41 3.82 5.87
C ALA A 107 0.00 3.59 4.41
N CYS A 108 -0.85 2.58 4.15
CA CYS A 108 -1.37 2.32 2.81
C CYS A 108 -2.28 3.47 2.35
N ASP A 109 -3.19 3.94 3.21
CA ASP A 109 -4.10 5.05 2.92
C ASP A 109 -3.33 6.30 2.51
N LEU A 110 -2.33 6.69 3.31
CA LEU A 110 -1.48 7.84 2.96
C LEU A 110 -0.83 7.67 1.58
N LEU A 111 -0.32 6.48 1.26
CA LEU A 111 0.34 6.22 -0.01
C LEU A 111 -0.61 6.11 -1.21
N MET A 112 -1.86 5.67 -0.98
CA MET A 112 -2.92 5.70 -1.98
C MET A 112 -3.28 7.15 -2.32
N GLU A 113 -3.54 7.96 -1.30
CA GLU A 113 -3.96 9.37 -1.45
C GLU A 113 -2.89 10.24 -2.11
N ILE A 114 -1.60 9.98 -1.84
CA ILE A 114 -0.49 10.69 -2.49
C ILE A 114 -0.02 10.03 -3.79
N GLU A 115 -0.69 8.98 -4.26
CA GLU A 115 -0.38 8.24 -5.50
C GLU A 115 1.06 7.68 -5.56
N MET A 116 1.64 7.29 -4.42
CA MET A 116 3.02 6.78 -4.31
C MET A 116 3.11 5.36 -3.75
N LEU A 117 2.19 4.48 -4.16
CA LEU A 117 2.15 3.07 -3.73
C LEU A 117 3.46 2.30 -3.97
N GLU A 118 4.28 2.70 -4.94
CA GLU A 118 5.58 2.09 -5.22
C GLU A 118 6.53 2.11 -4.00
N MET A 119 6.36 3.08 -3.09
CA MET A 119 7.15 3.20 -1.87
C MET A 119 6.91 2.06 -0.88
N LEU A 120 5.76 1.37 -0.92
CA LEU A 120 5.46 0.25 -0.03
C LEU A 120 6.53 -0.84 -0.10
N ASP A 121 7.10 -1.05 -1.29
CA ASP A 121 8.16 -2.03 -1.49
C ASP A 121 9.41 -1.74 -0.64
N GLN A 122 9.65 -0.52 -0.20
CA GLN A 122 10.83 -0.25 0.62
C GLN A 122 10.61 -0.52 2.12
N TYR A 123 9.35 -0.49 2.58
CA TYR A 123 9.03 -0.42 4.00
C TYR A 123 8.22 -1.62 4.51
N VAL A 124 7.67 -2.44 3.62
CA VAL A 124 6.95 -3.66 4.02
C VAL A 124 7.96 -4.77 4.32
N ASP A 125 7.89 -5.34 5.52
CA ASP A 125 8.66 -6.52 5.93
C ASP A 125 7.81 -7.80 5.84
N LYS A 126 8.38 -8.93 6.30
CA LYS A 126 7.69 -10.24 6.25
C LYS A 126 6.48 -10.31 7.19
N ASP A 127 6.50 -9.57 8.29
CA ASP A 127 5.48 -9.63 9.33
C ASP A 127 4.29 -8.71 9.00
N ALA A 128 4.56 -7.54 8.42
CA ALA A 128 3.56 -6.59 7.93
C ALA A 128 2.92 -7.03 6.60
N PHE A 129 3.65 -7.78 5.77
CA PHE A 129 3.20 -8.17 4.43
C PHE A 129 1.79 -8.78 4.38
N PRO A 130 1.42 -9.78 5.20
CA PRO A 130 0.09 -10.37 5.14
C PRO A 130 -1.02 -9.35 5.39
N ARG A 131 -0.79 -8.40 6.31
CA ARG A 131 -1.75 -7.34 6.66
C ARG A 131 -1.86 -6.31 5.54
N VAL A 132 -0.73 -5.85 5.01
CA VAL A 132 -0.69 -4.90 3.88
C VAL A 132 -1.32 -5.50 2.63
N ALA A 133 -0.96 -6.72 2.28
CA ALA A 133 -1.49 -7.38 1.08
C ALA A 133 -3.00 -7.64 1.19
N LEU A 134 -3.48 -8.07 2.37
CA LEU A 134 -4.91 -8.21 2.63
C LEU A 134 -5.62 -6.86 2.51
N TYR A 135 -5.06 -5.80 3.10
CA TYR A 135 -5.62 -4.46 3.04
C TYR A 135 -5.77 -3.98 1.59
N LEU A 136 -4.68 -3.97 0.83
CA LEU A 136 -4.70 -3.54 -0.58
C LEU A 136 -5.70 -4.33 -1.42
N THR A 137 -5.72 -5.66 -1.29
CA THR A 137 -6.67 -6.50 -2.05
C THR A 137 -8.12 -6.30 -1.62
N SER A 138 -8.36 -5.98 -0.35
CA SER A 138 -9.70 -5.66 0.15
C SER A 138 -10.21 -4.29 -0.30
N CYS A 139 -9.31 -3.35 -0.59
CA CYS A 139 -9.66 -2.02 -1.12
C CYS A 139 -10.08 -2.06 -2.60
N VAL A 140 -9.55 -2.99 -3.39
CA VAL A 140 -9.77 -3.08 -4.86
C VAL A 140 -11.25 -2.96 -5.27
N PRO A 141 -12.23 -3.64 -4.64
CA PRO A 141 -13.64 -3.54 -5.03
C PRO A 141 -14.29 -2.18 -4.76
N TYR A 142 -13.68 -1.37 -3.88
CA TYR A 142 -14.21 -0.07 -3.45
C TYR A 142 -13.61 1.11 -4.21
N VAL A 143 -12.63 0.85 -5.08
CA VAL A 143 -11.88 1.88 -5.81
C VAL A 143 -12.25 1.81 -7.29
N PRO A 144 -12.50 2.95 -7.97
CA PRO A 144 -12.83 2.96 -9.38
C PRO A 144 -11.61 2.61 -10.27
N GLU A 145 -11.87 2.23 -11.52
CA GLU A 145 -10.85 2.23 -12.56
C GLU A 145 -10.43 3.68 -12.88
N PRO A 146 -9.12 3.98 -13.05
CA PRO A 146 -7.98 3.08 -13.19
C PRO A 146 -7.19 2.80 -11.89
N GLU A 147 -7.54 3.42 -10.76
CA GLU A 147 -6.82 3.31 -9.49
C GLU A 147 -6.81 1.87 -8.95
N ASN A 148 -7.91 1.13 -9.14
CA ASN A 148 -7.99 -0.28 -8.78
C ASN A 148 -6.88 -1.14 -9.42
N SER A 149 -6.47 -0.80 -10.65
CA SER A 149 -5.46 -1.52 -11.41
C SER A 149 -4.07 -1.20 -10.87
N ASN A 150 -3.84 0.03 -10.40
CA ASN A 150 -2.61 0.41 -9.72
C ASN A 150 -2.47 -0.31 -8.38
N LEU A 151 -3.57 -0.44 -7.63
CA LEU A 151 -3.62 -1.22 -6.39
C LEU A 151 -3.30 -2.69 -6.62
N LEU A 152 -3.94 -3.31 -7.63
CA LEU A 152 -3.67 -4.69 -8.01
C LEU A 152 -2.21 -4.90 -8.41
N LYS A 153 -1.62 -3.98 -9.20
CA LYS A 153 -0.20 -4.03 -9.58
C LYS A 153 0.73 -3.90 -8.37
N ALA A 154 0.44 -2.99 -7.44
CA ALA A 154 1.21 -2.81 -6.22
C ALA A 154 1.16 -4.06 -5.33
N ALA A 155 -0.04 -4.61 -5.11
CA ALA A 155 -0.22 -5.85 -4.36
C ALA A 155 0.48 -7.03 -5.03
N LEU A 156 0.35 -7.16 -6.36
CA LEU A 156 1.03 -8.20 -7.15
C LEU A 156 2.55 -8.14 -6.99
N LYS A 157 3.14 -6.93 -7.04
CA LYS A 157 4.58 -6.73 -6.82
C LYS A 157 5.01 -7.23 -5.43
N LEU A 158 4.22 -6.95 -4.40
CA LEU A 158 4.47 -7.46 -3.05
C LEU A 158 4.37 -8.99 -2.99
N PHE A 159 3.31 -9.59 -3.56
CA PHE A 159 3.15 -11.05 -3.59
C PHE A 159 4.32 -11.75 -4.32
N ARG A 160 4.77 -11.22 -5.46
CA ARG A 160 5.96 -11.74 -6.18
C ARG A 160 7.21 -11.70 -5.29
N ARG A 161 7.48 -10.57 -4.65
CA ARG A 161 8.65 -10.40 -3.78
C ARG A 161 8.68 -11.40 -2.62
N PHE A 162 7.53 -11.67 -1.99
CA PHE A 162 7.43 -12.65 -0.91
C PHE A 162 7.21 -14.10 -1.40
N LYS A 163 7.38 -14.36 -2.70
CA LYS A 163 7.27 -15.69 -3.33
C LYS A 163 5.91 -16.35 -3.13
N LYS A 164 4.85 -15.54 -3.09
CA LYS A 164 3.44 -15.97 -3.00
C LYS A 164 2.83 -15.99 -4.40
N TYR A 165 3.31 -16.92 -5.22
CA TYR A 165 2.98 -17.02 -6.63
C TYR A 165 1.50 -17.32 -6.94
N PRO A 166 0.79 -18.20 -6.20
CA PRO A 166 -0.64 -18.45 -6.43
C PRO A 166 -1.51 -17.21 -6.24
N GLU A 167 -1.23 -16.43 -5.18
CA GLU A 167 -1.93 -15.19 -4.89
C GLU A 167 -1.58 -14.11 -5.93
N ALA A 168 -0.31 -13.99 -6.31
CA ALA A 168 0.13 -13.10 -7.38
C ALA A 168 -0.57 -13.42 -8.72
N LEU A 169 -0.66 -14.71 -9.07
CA LEU A 169 -1.34 -15.19 -10.27
C LEU A 169 -2.83 -14.84 -10.26
N ARG A 170 -3.49 -14.99 -9.11
CA ARG A 170 -4.90 -14.60 -8.96
C ARG A 170 -5.09 -13.12 -9.29
N LEU A 171 -4.21 -12.24 -8.81
CA LEU A 171 -4.27 -10.81 -9.14
C LEU A 171 -3.94 -10.53 -10.61
N ALA A 172 -2.98 -11.26 -11.19
CA ALA A 172 -2.64 -11.13 -12.61
C ALA A 172 -3.81 -11.53 -13.52
N MET A 173 -4.56 -12.58 -13.16
CA MET A 173 -5.79 -12.97 -13.84
C MET A 173 -6.88 -11.90 -13.71
N GLN A 174 -7.01 -11.24 -12.56
CA GLN A 174 -7.94 -10.10 -12.40
C GLN A 174 -7.57 -8.90 -13.29
N LEU A 175 -6.27 -8.64 -13.46
CA LEU A 175 -5.76 -7.62 -14.39
C LEU A 175 -5.88 -8.02 -15.87
N ASN A 176 -6.21 -9.27 -16.16
CA ASN A 176 -6.30 -9.84 -17.51
C ASN A 176 -5.03 -9.62 -18.36
N ASP A 177 -3.85 -9.64 -17.72
CA ASP A 177 -2.57 -9.48 -18.39
C ASP A 177 -1.88 -10.84 -18.59
N MET A 178 -1.98 -11.36 -19.82
CA MET A 178 -1.42 -12.65 -20.20
C MET A 178 0.11 -12.72 -20.08
N ASN A 179 0.81 -11.59 -20.24
CA ASN A 179 2.26 -11.58 -20.12
C ASN A 179 2.67 -11.72 -18.66
N LEU A 180 2.04 -10.96 -17.75
CA LEU A 180 2.25 -11.08 -16.31
C LEU A 180 1.93 -12.49 -15.79
N ILE A 181 0.84 -13.09 -16.27
CA ILE A 181 0.46 -14.46 -15.93
C ILE A 181 1.58 -15.44 -16.29
N LYS A 182 2.12 -15.35 -17.51
CA LYS A 182 3.24 -16.19 -17.97
C LYS A 182 4.50 -15.95 -17.15
N GLU A 183 4.87 -14.70 -16.90
CA GLU A 183 6.03 -14.35 -16.09
C GLU A 183 5.96 -14.99 -14.69
N ILE A 184 4.83 -14.83 -13.99
CA ILE A 184 4.63 -15.38 -12.64
C ILE A 184 4.67 -16.91 -12.67
N PHE A 185 4.10 -17.52 -13.71
CA PHE A 185 4.12 -18.98 -13.88
C PHE A 185 5.54 -19.54 -14.06
N TYR A 186 6.36 -18.88 -14.90
CA TYR A 186 7.74 -19.30 -15.13
C TYR A 186 8.69 -18.94 -13.98
N GLU A 187 8.39 -17.91 -13.20
CA GLU A 187 9.16 -17.53 -12.00
C GLU A 187 9.00 -18.54 -10.86
N CYS A 188 7.93 -19.33 -10.86
CA CYS A 188 7.70 -20.36 -9.85
C CYS A 188 8.51 -21.64 -10.16
N GLU A 189 9.54 -21.91 -9.36
CA GLU A 189 10.37 -23.12 -9.52
C GLU A 189 9.69 -24.40 -8.98
N ASP A 190 8.80 -24.26 -8.00
CA ASP A 190 8.14 -25.40 -7.35
C ASP A 190 7.09 -26.03 -8.27
N ARG A 191 7.35 -27.29 -8.67
CA ARG A 191 6.46 -28.10 -9.51
C ARG A 191 5.06 -28.25 -8.91
N SER A 192 4.94 -28.45 -7.60
CA SER A 192 3.64 -28.68 -6.97
C SER A 192 2.78 -27.42 -7.03
N ILE A 193 3.40 -26.27 -6.78
CA ILE A 193 2.75 -24.96 -6.85
C ILE A 193 2.37 -24.62 -8.30
N ARG A 194 3.25 -24.90 -9.28
CA ARG A 194 2.93 -24.74 -10.71
C ARG A 194 1.73 -25.58 -11.14
N LYS A 195 1.61 -26.83 -10.68
CA LYS A 195 0.41 -27.65 -10.92
C LYS A 195 -0.85 -27.01 -10.33
N GLN A 196 -0.80 -26.53 -9.09
CA GLN A 196 -1.92 -25.82 -8.46
C GLN A 196 -2.31 -24.56 -9.25
N MET A 197 -1.33 -23.80 -9.69
CA MET A 197 -1.53 -22.63 -10.56
C MET A 197 -2.19 -23.01 -11.89
N SER A 198 -1.76 -24.11 -12.53
CA SER A 198 -2.41 -24.62 -13.74
C SER A 198 -3.88 -25.00 -13.51
N PHE A 199 -4.23 -25.63 -12.39
CA PHE A 199 -5.63 -25.90 -12.06
C PHE A 199 -6.45 -24.62 -11.86
N MET A 200 -5.87 -23.60 -11.20
CA MET A 200 -6.52 -22.29 -11.02
C MET A 200 -6.80 -21.62 -12.38
N MET A 201 -5.81 -21.65 -13.27
CA MET A 201 -5.91 -21.08 -14.61
C MET A 201 -6.92 -21.81 -15.49
N SER A 202 -6.88 -23.15 -15.49
CA SER A 202 -7.81 -23.99 -16.23
C SER A 202 -9.26 -23.68 -15.84
N ARG A 203 -9.52 -23.52 -14.54
CA ARG A 203 -10.85 -23.15 -14.03
C ARG A 203 -11.31 -21.75 -14.46
N GLN A 204 -10.38 -20.81 -14.60
CA GLN A 204 -10.65 -19.46 -15.11
C GLN A 204 -10.65 -19.38 -16.65
N GLN A 205 -10.51 -20.53 -17.34
CA GLN A 205 -10.41 -20.62 -18.81
C GLN A 205 -9.25 -19.80 -19.38
N VAL A 206 -8.20 -19.57 -18.58
CA VAL A 206 -6.97 -18.93 -19.03
C VAL A 206 -6.06 -20.02 -19.57
N HIS A 207 -6.01 -20.13 -20.90
CA HIS A 207 -5.21 -21.13 -21.58
C HIS A 207 -4.03 -20.46 -22.29
N PHE A 208 -2.83 -21.00 -22.08
CA PHE A 208 -1.70 -20.76 -22.97
C PHE A 208 -0.93 -22.07 -23.14
N LEU A 209 -0.40 -22.30 -24.33
CA LEU A 209 0.36 -23.49 -24.64
C LEU A 209 1.78 -23.34 -24.07
N LEU A 210 2.18 -24.27 -23.22
CA LEU A 210 3.57 -24.48 -22.86
C LEU A 210 4.25 -25.28 -23.97
N ASN A 211 5.53 -25.02 -24.23
CA ASN A 211 6.30 -25.90 -25.11
C ASN A 211 6.37 -27.30 -24.47
N GLU A 212 6.15 -28.35 -25.26
CA GLU A 212 6.17 -29.75 -24.83
C GLU A 212 7.61 -30.31 -24.81
N ASP A 213 8.57 -29.50 -24.36
CA ASP A 213 9.99 -29.88 -24.39
C ASP A 213 10.35 -30.86 -23.26
N THR A 214 9.48 -30.99 -22.25
CA THR A 214 9.67 -31.85 -21.07
C THR A 214 8.36 -32.53 -20.65
N ASP A 215 8.46 -33.74 -20.10
CA ASP A 215 7.33 -34.50 -19.53
C ASP A 215 6.51 -33.68 -18.50
N GLU A 216 7.17 -32.76 -17.79
CA GLU A 216 6.50 -31.86 -16.85
C GLU A 216 5.56 -30.87 -17.57
N GLN A 217 5.99 -30.32 -18.71
CA GLN A 217 5.19 -29.37 -19.49
C GLN A 217 4.02 -30.05 -20.19
N GLU A 218 4.18 -31.29 -20.65
CA GLU A 218 3.09 -32.11 -21.17
C GLU A 218 2.00 -32.32 -20.10
N GLU A 219 2.39 -32.76 -18.89
CA GLU A 219 1.46 -32.91 -17.76
C GLU A 219 0.76 -31.58 -17.41
N LEU A 220 1.48 -30.46 -17.43
CA LEU A 220 0.89 -29.14 -17.19
C LEU A 220 -0.08 -28.71 -18.29
N ASN A 221 0.18 -29.04 -19.56
CA ASN A 221 -0.73 -28.79 -20.68
C ASN A 221 -2.01 -29.63 -20.57
N GLU A 222 -1.91 -30.89 -20.12
CA GLU A 222 -3.08 -31.73 -19.82
C GLU A 222 -3.95 -31.12 -18.72
N ILE A 223 -3.31 -30.66 -17.63
CA ILE A 223 -3.99 -29.99 -16.51
C ILE A 223 -4.65 -28.69 -16.99
N LEU A 224 -3.94 -27.85 -17.75
CA LEU A 224 -4.47 -26.59 -18.29
C LEU A 224 -5.68 -26.84 -19.21
N SER A 225 -5.67 -27.93 -19.97
CA SER A 225 -6.76 -28.35 -20.86
C SER A 225 -7.93 -29.02 -20.13
N ASN A 226 -7.83 -29.19 -18.80
CA ASN A 226 -8.86 -29.76 -17.94
C ASN A 226 -9.31 -31.18 -18.32
N THR A 227 -8.42 -31.97 -18.92
CA THR A 227 -8.72 -33.31 -19.48
C THR A 227 -9.23 -34.28 -18.43
N HIS A 228 -8.66 -34.24 -17.22
CA HIS A 228 -8.95 -35.16 -16.12
C HIS A 228 -10.07 -34.70 -15.18
N LEU A 229 -10.72 -33.56 -15.43
CA LEU A 229 -11.72 -32.99 -14.51
C LEU A 229 -12.83 -33.99 -14.15
N ASN A 230 -13.40 -34.66 -15.15
CA ASN A 230 -14.48 -35.63 -14.95
C ASN A 230 -14.02 -36.82 -14.11
N ALA A 231 -12.81 -37.32 -14.34
CA ALA A 231 -12.25 -38.44 -13.59
C ALA A 231 -12.00 -38.06 -12.12
N HIS A 232 -11.44 -36.87 -11.87
CA HIS A 232 -11.24 -36.36 -10.52
C HIS A 232 -12.55 -36.13 -9.78
N PHE A 233 -13.56 -35.56 -10.44
CA PHE A 233 -14.87 -35.33 -9.85
C PHE A 233 -15.57 -36.64 -9.44
N LEU A 234 -15.53 -37.65 -10.32
CA LEU A 234 -16.08 -38.97 -10.02
C LEU A 234 -15.33 -39.68 -8.87
N THR A 235 -14.00 -39.51 -8.80
CA THR A 235 -13.19 -40.10 -7.74
C THR A 235 -13.49 -39.45 -6.40
N LEU A 236 -13.56 -38.11 -6.36
CA LEU A 236 -13.90 -37.36 -5.15
C LEU A 236 -15.30 -37.74 -4.62
N GLY A 237 -16.28 -37.89 -5.51
CA GLY A 237 -17.62 -38.35 -5.11
C GLY A 237 -17.60 -39.73 -4.45
N ARG A 238 -16.80 -40.67 -4.99
CA ARG A 238 -16.65 -42.02 -4.42
C ARG A 238 -15.92 -42.07 -3.08
N GLU A 239 -15.03 -41.12 -2.80
CA GLU A 239 -14.27 -41.07 -1.53
C GLU A 239 -15.01 -40.33 -0.42
N LEU A 240 -15.97 -39.46 -0.77
CA LEU A 240 -16.79 -38.71 0.18
C LEU A 240 -18.12 -39.40 0.53
N ASP A 241 -18.62 -40.29 -0.33
CA ASP A 241 -19.74 -41.20 -0.06
C ASP A 241 -19.32 -42.38 0.84
#